data_AF-A0A6J2JI47-F1
#
_entry.id   AF-A0A6J2JI47-F1
#
_cell.length_a   1.000
_cell.length_b   1.000
_cell.length_c   1.000
_cell.angle_alpha   90.00
_cell.angle_beta   90.00
_cell.angle_gamma   90.00
#
_symmetry.space_group_name_H-M   'P 1'
#
loop_
_entity.id
_entity.type
_entity.pdbx_description
1 polymer ?
#
loop_
_entity_poly.entity_id
_entity_poly.type
_entity_poly.pdbx_seq_one_letter_code
_entity_poly.pdbx_strand_id
1 'polypeptide(L)'
;MIARPWTDDLPKCRNTCVASYFSKLGGHSNANDDYLCFFCQTEDNFCLYGVFEPHNGLEAARLIMQRMAAEILFPPPSANTDEEIRDRLRNAFVSVEKAYIENYDGMIAERTSLQYQLQTSSETQNRQLILSRLKEIDQHLSGGATVVVALVHKNKLFVANVGESRALLCRTDDNSVLRVVQLTVDHSLNNEDELLRLSQLGLDVNKLRNAQYLGNQTGTRCLGNYLVKGLYKAFPSISPASSEPVVASPEIHGPIVLDDSCRFLILVSAGVYKRIQESRGSSEQTNKQLAQMIVEHFRKQTDFKAVSETVLHEIEEEFISHCVKNNLTPKSNTHVTLLIRNFNFIAAAGAEPGPPRSASVRFNPVVQSKSSTLLDEMESSSPESPVDTCPGRQYDKHVRIKGYVDFACYYENVERARRGGTLPDFIQ
;
A
#
# COMPACT_ATOMS: atom_id res chain seq x y z
N MET A 1 -25.78 22.21 10.99
CA MET A 1 -24.59 22.03 10.15
C MET A 1 -24.22 20.57 10.23
N ILE A 2 -24.42 19.78 9.18
CA ILE A 2 -24.04 18.36 9.18
C ILE A 2 -22.60 18.33 8.68
N ALA A 3 -21.64 18.07 9.58
CA ALA A 3 -20.22 18.00 9.26
C ALA A 3 -19.89 16.64 8.61
N ARG A 4 -20.35 16.43 7.37
CA ARG A 4 -19.96 15.27 6.55
C ARG A 4 -18.79 15.65 5.63
N PRO A 5 -17.85 14.74 5.33
CA PRO A 5 -16.79 14.98 4.36
C PRO A 5 -17.36 15.42 3.00
N TRP A 6 -16.74 16.43 2.38
CA TRP A 6 -17.16 16.88 1.03
C TRP A 6 -17.02 15.78 -0.04
N THR A 7 -16.14 14.79 0.21
CA THR A 7 -15.94 13.62 -0.66
C THR A 7 -17.18 12.72 -0.75
N ASP A 8 -18.13 12.86 0.17
CA ASP A 8 -19.40 12.13 0.13
C ASP A 8 -20.33 12.66 -0.96
N ASP A 9 -20.19 13.94 -1.30
CA ASP A 9 -20.98 14.61 -2.34
C ASP A 9 -20.43 14.33 -3.76
N LEU A 10 -19.31 13.63 -3.89
CA LEU A 10 -18.75 13.24 -5.18
C LEU A 10 -19.67 12.24 -5.92
N PRO A 11 -19.87 12.39 -7.25
CA PRO A 11 -20.68 11.45 -8.03
C PRO A 11 -20.09 10.03 -7.95
N LYS A 12 -20.85 9.10 -7.37
CA LYS A 12 -20.38 7.74 -7.10
C LYS A 12 -20.33 6.90 -8.38
N CYS A 13 -19.23 6.16 -8.58
CA CYS A 13 -19.09 5.23 -9.70
C CYS A 13 -20.02 4.01 -9.49
N ARG A 14 -20.98 3.79 -10.40
CA ARG A 14 -22.02 2.75 -10.26
C ARG A 14 -21.49 1.33 -10.20
N ASN A 15 -20.39 1.06 -10.90
CA ASN A 15 -19.82 -0.28 -11.02
C ASN A 15 -18.77 -0.55 -9.92
N THR A 16 -18.97 0.06 -8.75
CA THR A 16 -18.09 -0.07 -7.58
C THR A 16 -18.92 -0.46 -6.36
N CYS A 17 -18.45 -1.46 -5.62
CA CYS A 17 -18.96 -1.76 -4.29
C CYS A 17 -17.85 -1.58 -3.26
N VAL A 18 -18.22 -1.22 -2.04
CA VAL A 18 -17.28 -0.93 -0.96
C VAL A 18 -17.87 -1.35 0.37
N ALA A 19 -17.03 -1.87 1.24
CA ALA A 19 -17.34 -2.06 2.64
C ALA A 19 -16.14 -1.57 3.46
N SER A 20 -16.39 -0.78 4.49
CA SER A 20 -15.36 -0.19 5.34
C SER A 20 -15.85 -0.06 6.76
N TYR A 21 -15.10 -0.59 7.73
CA TYR A 21 -15.42 -0.46 9.15
C TYR A 21 -14.21 -0.73 10.04
N PHE A 22 -14.35 -0.43 11.33
CA PHE A 22 -13.43 -0.86 12.37
C PHE A 22 -13.96 -2.12 13.03
N SER A 23 -13.18 -3.20 13.02
CA SER A 23 -13.54 -4.44 13.70
C SER A 23 -13.60 -4.22 15.21
N LYS A 24 -14.69 -4.70 15.84
CA LYS A 24 -14.93 -4.64 17.28
C LYS A 24 -14.96 -6.05 17.85
N LEU A 25 -14.24 -6.28 18.94
CA LEU A 25 -14.42 -7.51 19.75
C LEU A 25 -15.85 -7.53 20.31
N GLY A 26 -16.58 -8.63 20.07
CA GLY A 26 -17.82 -8.93 20.79
C GLY A 26 -19.14 -8.57 20.09
N GLY A 27 -19.12 -8.14 18.82
CA GLY A 27 -20.33 -7.98 18.02
C GLY A 27 -21.18 -6.76 18.41
N HIS A 28 -21.20 -5.78 17.51
CA HIS A 28 -22.28 -4.83 17.20
C HIS A 28 -21.62 -3.60 16.55
N SER A 29 -21.79 -3.53 15.23
CA SER A 29 -21.40 -2.42 14.38
C SER A 29 -22.24 -1.21 14.76
N ASN A 30 -21.68 -0.24 15.49
CA ASN A 30 -22.22 1.10 15.37
C ASN A 30 -21.73 1.60 14.03
N ALA A 31 -22.67 1.71 13.08
CA ALA A 31 -22.49 2.35 11.79
C ALA A 31 -22.21 3.85 11.98
N ASN A 32 -21.10 4.20 12.62
CA ASN A 32 -20.52 5.53 12.45
C ASN A 32 -19.61 5.45 11.25
N ASP A 33 -20.20 5.74 10.09
CA ASP A 33 -19.78 6.48 8.88
C ASP A 33 -18.32 6.96 8.71
N ASP A 34 -17.32 6.32 9.31
CA ASP A 34 -15.92 6.63 9.09
C ASP A 34 -15.38 5.87 7.88
N TYR A 35 -15.96 6.17 6.71
CA TYR A 35 -15.47 5.71 5.42
C TYR A 35 -14.13 6.38 5.13
N LEU A 36 -13.02 5.76 5.54
CA LEU A 36 -11.67 6.15 5.12
C LEU A 36 -11.37 5.62 3.72
N CYS A 37 -12.29 5.88 2.80
CA CYS A 37 -12.21 5.54 1.40
C CYS A 37 -13.10 6.49 0.61
N PHE A 38 -12.78 6.71 -0.65
CA PHE A 38 -13.68 7.38 -1.58
C PHE A 38 -13.63 6.72 -2.94
N PHE A 39 -14.70 6.91 -3.69
CA PHE A 39 -14.81 6.47 -5.07
C PHE A 39 -15.74 7.40 -5.82
N CYS A 40 -15.29 7.86 -6.98
CA CYS A 40 -16.08 8.75 -7.81
C CYS A 40 -15.84 8.52 -9.30
N GLN A 41 -16.78 9.01 -10.11
CA GLN A 41 -16.67 9.09 -11.55
C GLN A 41 -17.12 10.50 -11.96
N THR A 42 -16.20 11.27 -12.55
CA THR A 42 -16.54 12.60 -13.09
C THR A 42 -17.22 12.47 -14.45
N GLU A 43 -17.76 13.57 -14.97
CA GLU A 43 -18.43 13.62 -16.28
C GLU A 43 -17.51 13.18 -17.44
N ASP A 44 -16.20 13.44 -17.34
CA ASP A 44 -15.20 13.07 -18.35
C ASP A 44 -14.73 11.60 -18.26
N ASN A 45 -15.53 10.72 -17.64
CA ASN A 45 -15.17 9.33 -17.36
C ASN A 45 -13.86 9.15 -16.58
N PHE A 46 -13.42 10.17 -15.85
CA PHE A 46 -12.30 10.07 -14.92
C PHE A 46 -12.81 9.41 -13.64
N CYS A 47 -12.34 8.21 -13.35
CA CYS A 47 -12.78 7.46 -12.18
C CYS A 47 -11.63 7.35 -11.18
N LEU A 48 -11.87 7.80 -9.95
CA LEU A 48 -10.87 7.82 -8.90
C LEU A 48 -11.36 6.99 -7.71
N TYR A 49 -10.47 6.15 -7.19
CA TYR A 49 -10.73 5.24 -6.07
C TYR A 49 -9.59 5.40 -5.06
N GLY A 50 -9.91 5.44 -3.77
CA GLY A 50 -8.90 5.53 -2.72
C GLY A 50 -9.30 4.76 -1.47
N VAL A 51 -8.34 4.07 -0.86
CA VAL A 51 -8.46 3.41 0.44
C VAL A 51 -7.36 3.94 1.34
N PHE A 52 -7.74 4.37 2.55
CA PHE A 52 -6.88 5.05 3.51
C PHE A 52 -6.93 4.28 4.83
N GLU A 53 -5.84 3.62 5.19
CA GLU A 53 -5.75 2.89 6.45
C GLU A 53 -5.07 3.76 7.51
N PRO A 54 -5.76 4.11 8.60
CA PRO A 54 -5.27 5.07 9.58
C PRO A 54 -4.22 4.46 10.50
N HIS A 55 -3.24 5.29 10.88
CA HIS A 55 -2.25 5.00 11.92
C HIS A 55 -2.46 5.95 13.10
N ASN A 56 -2.52 5.40 14.31
CA ASN A 56 -2.50 6.15 15.59
C ASN A 56 -3.49 7.34 15.69
N GLY A 57 -4.63 7.29 14.99
CA GLY A 57 -5.66 8.32 15.04
C GLY A 57 -6.41 8.45 13.72
N LEU A 58 -7.64 8.98 13.77
CA LEU A 58 -8.50 9.13 12.58
C LEU A 58 -8.40 10.51 11.94
N GLU A 59 -8.07 11.54 12.72
CA GLU A 59 -8.06 12.94 12.25
C GLU A 59 -7.11 13.14 11.07
N ALA A 60 -5.86 12.68 11.22
CA ALA A 60 -4.85 12.74 10.18
C ALA A 60 -5.30 12.00 8.92
N ALA A 61 -5.84 10.78 9.06
CA ALA A 61 -6.30 9.99 7.93
C ALA A 61 -7.48 10.65 7.19
N ARG A 62 -8.44 11.26 7.91
CA ARG A 62 -9.56 12.01 7.30
C ARG A 62 -9.07 13.25 6.57
N LEU A 63 -8.09 13.98 7.12
CA LEU A 63 -7.45 15.13 6.46
C LEU A 63 -6.76 14.69 5.17
N ILE A 64 -5.92 13.65 5.26
CA ILE A 64 -5.17 13.08 4.14
C ILE A 64 -6.13 12.64 3.02
N MET A 65 -7.20 11.93 3.36
CA MET A 65 -8.21 11.47 2.40
C MET A 65 -8.87 12.63 1.65
N GLN A 66 -9.38 13.62 2.39
CA GLN A 66 -10.06 14.77 1.80
C GLN A 66 -9.12 15.60 0.93
N ARG A 67 -7.88 15.81 1.36
CA ARG A 67 -6.89 16.55 0.59
C ARG A 67 -6.45 15.79 -0.65
N MET A 68 -6.24 14.48 -0.54
CA MET A 68 -5.87 13.62 -1.68
C MET A 68 -6.92 13.66 -2.79
N ALA A 69 -8.21 13.56 -2.43
CA ALA A 69 -9.29 13.70 -3.39
C ALA A 69 -9.25 15.06 -4.09
N ALA A 70 -9.03 16.15 -3.35
CA ALA A 70 -9.01 17.49 -3.89
C ALA A 70 -7.84 17.71 -4.87
N GLU A 71 -6.63 17.29 -4.49
CA GLU A 71 -5.41 17.47 -5.29
C GLU A 71 -5.45 16.70 -6.62
N ILE A 72 -6.12 15.55 -6.66
CA ILE A 72 -6.22 14.76 -7.88
C ILE A 72 -7.36 15.26 -8.77
N LEU A 73 -8.51 15.64 -8.19
CA LEU A 73 -9.71 16.03 -8.92
C LEU A 73 -9.72 17.50 -9.37
N PHE A 74 -9.05 18.41 -8.66
CA PHE A 74 -9.16 19.85 -8.89
C PHE A 74 -7.79 20.52 -9.14
N PRO A 75 -7.66 21.34 -10.20
CA PRO A 75 -8.62 21.49 -11.30
C PRO A 75 -8.77 20.17 -12.08
N PRO A 76 -9.89 19.95 -12.79
CA PRO A 76 -10.07 18.77 -13.62
C PRO A 76 -8.86 18.57 -14.56
N PRO A 77 -8.49 17.32 -14.86
CA PRO A 77 -7.36 17.03 -15.72
C PRO A 77 -7.60 17.61 -17.13
N SER A 78 -6.83 18.64 -17.50
CA SER A 78 -6.87 19.28 -18.82
C SER A 78 -5.93 18.61 -19.83
N ALA A 79 -4.94 17.84 -19.36
CA ALA A 79 -3.85 17.29 -20.15
C ALA A 79 -3.80 15.74 -20.04
N ASN A 80 -3.49 15.09 -21.16
CA ASN A 80 -3.94 13.74 -21.53
C ASN A 80 -2.81 12.72 -21.72
N THR A 81 -1.57 13.06 -21.35
CA THR A 81 -0.45 12.13 -21.49
C THR A 81 -0.28 11.26 -20.24
N ASP A 82 0.32 10.09 -20.44
CA ASP A 82 0.55 9.15 -19.34
C ASP A 82 1.60 9.67 -18.33
N GLU A 83 2.47 10.60 -18.72
CA GLU A 83 3.42 11.26 -17.80
C GLU A 83 2.73 12.34 -16.97
N GLU A 84 1.89 13.20 -17.57
CA GLU A 84 1.15 14.23 -16.81
C GLU A 84 0.25 13.64 -15.74
N ILE A 85 -0.35 12.46 -16.01
CA ILE A 85 -1.13 11.72 -15.01
C ILE A 85 -0.24 11.21 -13.87
N ARG A 86 0.95 10.67 -14.19
CA ARG A 86 1.93 10.22 -13.19
C ARG A 86 2.43 11.38 -12.35
N ASP A 87 2.74 12.52 -12.97
CA ASP A 87 3.17 13.73 -12.29
C ASP A 87 2.07 14.28 -11.40
N ARG A 88 0.82 14.31 -11.86
CA ARG A 88 -0.32 14.69 -11.02
C ARG A 88 -0.46 13.81 -9.79
N LEU A 89 -0.39 12.48 -9.95
CA LEU A 89 -0.42 11.57 -8.81
C LEU A 89 0.76 11.83 -7.86
N ARG A 90 1.98 11.97 -8.37
CA ARG A 90 3.17 12.25 -7.54
C ARG A 90 3.03 13.56 -6.76
N ASN A 91 2.60 14.62 -7.45
CA ASN A 91 2.41 15.95 -6.87
C ASN A 91 1.29 15.96 -5.82
N ALA A 92 0.22 15.18 -6.00
CA ALA A 92 -0.84 15.05 -5.01
C ALA A 92 -0.31 14.50 -3.68
N PHE A 93 0.52 13.45 -3.69
CA PHE A 93 1.13 12.93 -2.44
C PHE A 93 2.06 13.95 -1.77
N VAL A 94 2.87 14.67 -2.55
CA VAL A 94 3.75 15.74 -2.03
C VAL A 94 2.94 16.87 -1.41
N SER A 95 1.87 17.32 -2.10
CA SER A 95 1.00 18.40 -1.62
C SER A 95 0.25 17.99 -0.35
N VAL A 96 -0.27 16.76 -0.30
CA VAL A 96 -0.98 16.24 0.89
C VAL A 96 -0.06 16.13 2.10
N GLU A 97 1.17 15.64 1.91
CA GLU A 97 2.16 15.57 3.00
C GLU A 97 2.51 16.97 3.52
N LYS A 98 2.71 17.94 2.61
CA LYS A 98 2.97 19.33 2.98
C LYS A 98 1.78 19.94 3.74
N ALA A 99 0.56 19.73 3.26
CA ALA A 99 -0.65 20.22 3.91
C ALA A 99 -0.86 19.60 5.30
N TYR A 100 -0.45 18.34 5.51
CA TYR A 100 -0.42 17.74 6.84
C TYR A 100 0.54 18.51 7.77
N ILE A 101 1.78 18.77 7.34
CA ILE A 101 2.76 19.50 8.16
C ILE A 101 2.24 20.90 8.50
N GLU A 102 1.69 21.62 7.52
CA GLU A 102 1.09 22.94 7.73
C GLU A 102 -0.07 22.91 8.74
N ASN A 103 -0.92 21.89 8.68
CA ASN A 103 -2.04 21.73 9.61
C ASN A 103 -1.59 21.48 11.06
N TYR A 104 -0.43 20.84 11.26
CA TYR A 104 0.12 20.51 12.58
C TYR A 104 1.27 21.43 13.02
N ASP A 105 1.63 22.45 12.24
CA ASP A 105 2.77 23.34 12.48
C ASP A 105 2.75 23.99 13.88
N GLY A 106 1.58 24.49 14.30
CA GLY A 106 1.39 25.05 15.64
C GLY A 106 1.69 24.06 16.77
N MET A 107 1.29 22.78 16.61
CA MET A 107 1.58 21.73 17.59
C MET A 107 3.05 21.34 17.59
N ILE A 108 3.70 21.33 16.42
CA ILE A 108 5.14 21.07 16.29
C ILE A 108 5.95 22.18 16.99
N ALA A 109 5.55 23.44 16.81
CA ALA A 109 6.16 24.59 17.47
C ALA A 109 5.96 24.54 19.00
N GLU A 110 4.73 24.27 19.46
CA GLU A 110 4.40 24.14 20.89
C GLU A 110 5.25 23.02 21.53
N ARG A 111 5.30 21.85 20.90
CA ARG A 111 6.11 20.72 21.36
C ARG A 111 7.58 21.08 21.51
N THR A 112 8.15 21.76 20.51
CA THR A 112 9.57 22.17 20.51
C THR A 112 9.85 23.12 21.68
N SER A 113 8.96 24.09 21.91
CA SER A 113 9.05 25.00 23.06
C SER A 113 8.97 24.26 24.40
N LEU A 114 7.99 23.37 24.56
CA LEU A 114 7.81 22.55 25.77
C LEU A 114 9.02 21.64 26.03
N GLN A 115 9.60 21.06 24.99
CA GLN A 115 10.80 20.24 25.10
C GLN A 115 12.02 21.05 25.60
N TYR A 116 12.18 22.29 25.13
CA TYR A 116 13.22 23.19 25.63
C TYR A 116 12.98 23.56 27.10
N GLN A 117 11.76 23.94 27.46
CA GLN A 117 11.40 24.26 28.85
C GLN A 117 11.63 23.09 29.81
N LEU A 118 11.38 21.85 29.36
CA LEU A 118 11.61 20.64 30.16
C LEU A 118 13.11 20.44 30.49
N GLN A 119 14.02 20.91 29.63
CA GLN A 119 15.46 20.85 29.88
C GLN A 119 15.93 21.91 30.88
N THR A 120 15.26 23.07 30.93
CA THR A 120 15.66 24.21 31.78
C THR A 120 14.95 24.25 33.13
N SER A 121 13.80 23.57 33.30
CA SER A 121 12.96 23.69 34.49
C SER A 121 13.37 22.74 35.63
N SER A 122 13.61 23.32 36.82
CA SER A 122 13.98 22.59 38.04
C SER A 122 12.79 22.16 38.93
N GLU A 123 11.60 22.71 38.71
CA GLU A 123 10.41 22.45 39.55
C GLU A 123 9.64 21.19 39.13
N THR A 124 9.46 20.24 40.05
CA THR A 124 8.85 18.93 39.78
C THR A 124 7.40 18.99 39.27
N GLN A 125 6.57 19.88 39.82
CA GLN A 125 5.15 19.98 39.44
C GLN A 125 4.97 20.51 38.00
N ASN A 126 5.77 21.51 37.61
CA ASN A 126 5.75 22.08 36.27
C ASN A 126 6.21 21.04 35.23
N ARG A 127 7.21 20.22 35.57
CA ARG A 127 7.69 19.13 34.70
C ARG A 127 6.59 18.10 34.39
N GLN A 128 5.75 17.74 35.36
CA GLN A 128 4.67 16.77 35.13
C GLN A 128 3.60 17.30 34.17
N LEU A 129 3.23 18.58 34.30
CA LEU A 129 2.28 19.22 33.38
C LEU A 129 2.84 19.28 31.95
N ILE A 130 4.11 19.67 31.81
CA ILE A 130 4.81 19.69 30.50
C ILE A 130 4.83 18.30 29.88
N LEU A 131 5.18 17.26 30.64
CA LEU A 131 5.20 15.88 30.15
C LEU A 131 3.81 15.39 29.71
N SER A 132 2.76 15.74 30.46
CA SER A 132 1.38 15.40 30.08
C SER A 132 0.99 16.05 28.77
N ARG A 133 1.32 17.34 28.58
CA ARG A 133 1.02 18.08 27.35
C ARG A 133 1.83 17.57 26.16
N LEU A 134 3.11 17.26 26.36
CA LEU A 134 3.95 16.64 25.34
C LEU A 134 3.38 15.30 24.86
N LYS A 135 2.89 14.46 25.78
CA LYS A 135 2.27 13.18 25.44
C LYS A 135 1.00 13.36 24.60
N GLU A 136 0.16 14.34 24.93
CA GLU A 136 -1.03 14.67 24.16
C GLU A 136 -0.65 15.12 22.73
N ILE A 137 0.33 16.01 22.61
CA ILE A 137 0.81 16.47 21.30
C ILE A 137 1.40 15.31 20.49
N ASP A 138 2.24 14.47 21.10
CA ASP A 138 2.82 13.29 20.45
C ASP A 138 1.74 12.33 19.97
N GLN A 139 0.62 12.19 20.68
CA GLN A 139 -0.51 11.37 20.24
C GLN A 139 -1.10 11.89 18.92
N HIS A 140 -1.32 13.21 18.76
CA HIS A 140 -1.81 13.76 17.49
C HIS A 140 -0.76 13.69 16.37
N LEU A 141 0.51 13.99 16.68
CA LEU A 141 1.62 13.94 15.71
C LEU A 141 1.99 12.52 15.27
N SER A 142 1.58 11.51 16.04
CA SER A 142 1.72 10.10 15.66
C SER A 142 0.72 9.66 14.58
N GLY A 143 -0.31 10.48 14.34
CA GLY A 143 -1.39 10.20 13.41
C GLY A 143 -0.95 10.27 11.95
N GLY A 144 -1.29 9.26 11.16
CA GLY A 144 -0.99 9.20 9.73
C GLY A 144 -1.88 8.21 8.99
N ALA A 145 -1.55 7.90 7.74
CA ALA A 145 -2.26 6.90 6.96
C ALA A 145 -1.36 6.17 5.95
N THR A 146 -1.65 4.89 5.77
CA THR A 146 -1.31 4.13 4.56
C THR A 146 -2.35 4.46 3.49
N VAL A 147 -1.92 4.68 2.25
CA VAL A 147 -2.80 5.16 1.16
C VAL A 147 -2.56 4.36 -0.11
N VAL A 148 -3.64 3.83 -0.69
CA VAL A 148 -3.64 3.32 -2.06
C VAL A 148 -4.71 4.04 -2.86
N VAL A 149 -4.33 4.56 -4.02
CA VAL A 149 -5.21 5.27 -4.97
C VAL A 149 -5.13 4.59 -6.33
N ALA A 150 -6.27 4.37 -6.95
CA ALA A 150 -6.37 3.93 -8.33
C ALA A 150 -7.13 4.97 -9.16
N LEU A 151 -6.59 5.26 -10.33
CA LEU A 151 -7.15 6.19 -11.29
C LEU A 151 -7.41 5.47 -12.60
N VAL A 152 -8.63 5.56 -13.10
CA VAL A 152 -9.00 5.08 -14.44
C VAL A 152 -9.38 6.26 -15.30
N HIS A 153 -8.65 6.44 -16.39
CA HIS A 153 -8.91 7.47 -17.40
C HIS A 153 -8.62 6.93 -18.79
N LYS A 154 -9.56 7.10 -19.73
CA LYS A 154 -9.42 6.63 -21.14
C LYS A 154 -8.95 5.17 -21.26
N ASN A 155 -9.61 4.26 -20.54
CA ASN A 155 -9.26 2.84 -20.47
C ASN A 155 -7.82 2.55 -20.00
N LYS A 156 -7.16 3.49 -19.33
CA LYS A 156 -5.87 3.26 -18.68
C LYS A 156 -6.04 3.35 -17.17
N LEU A 157 -5.48 2.36 -16.48
CA LEU A 157 -5.41 2.30 -15.02
C LEU A 157 -4.01 2.73 -14.56
N PHE A 158 -3.98 3.64 -13.61
CA PHE A 158 -2.81 4.05 -12.85
C PHE A 158 -3.06 3.75 -11.38
N VAL A 159 -2.05 3.27 -10.66
CA VAL A 159 -2.13 2.99 -9.23
C VAL A 159 -0.99 3.68 -8.53
N ALA A 160 -1.27 4.39 -7.44
CA ALA A 160 -0.29 5.01 -6.57
C ALA A 160 -0.43 4.47 -5.14
N ASN A 161 0.67 4.03 -4.53
CA ASN A 161 0.68 3.44 -3.20
C ASN A 161 1.73 4.07 -2.28
N VAL A 162 1.34 4.29 -1.02
CA VAL A 162 2.22 4.58 0.11
C VAL A 162 1.75 3.74 1.30
N GLY A 163 2.41 2.59 1.50
CA GLY A 163 2.30 1.78 2.71
C GLY A 163 2.00 0.33 2.37
N GLU A 164 1.20 -0.32 3.22
CA GLU A 164 0.91 -1.76 3.14
C GLU A 164 -0.45 -2.09 2.50
N SER A 165 -1.24 -1.11 2.05
CA SER A 165 -2.49 -1.39 1.33
C SER A 165 -2.19 -1.95 -0.06
N ARG A 166 -3.10 -2.79 -0.58
CA ARG A 166 -2.88 -3.51 -1.85
C ARG A 166 -3.89 -3.12 -2.92
N ALA A 167 -3.42 -3.00 -4.16
CA ALA A 167 -4.26 -3.02 -5.34
C ALA A 167 -4.04 -4.32 -6.12
N LEU A 168 -5.13 -5.05 -6.42
CA LEU A 168 -5.09 -6.31 -7.17
C LEU A 168 -5.95 -6.20 -8.43
N LEU A 169 -5.39 -6.55 -9.58
CA LEU A 169 -6.12 -6.63 -10.84
C LEU A 169 -6.38 -8.09 -11.20
N CYS A 170 -7.66 -8.44 -11.29
CA CYS A 170 -8.10 -9.76 -11.70
C CYS A 170 -8.39 -9.74 -13.22
N ARG A 171 -7.66 -10.55 -13.98
CA ARG A 171 -7.79 -10.68 -15.44
C ARG A 171 -7.93 -12.13 -15.84
N THR A 172 -8.65 -12.44 -16.91
CA THR A 172 -8.68 -13.78 -17.48
C THR A 172 -7.62 -13.93 -18.55
N ASP A 173 -6.84 -15.01 -18.53
CA ASP A 173 -5.97 -15.35 -19.65
C ASP A 173 -6.75 -15.99 -20.82
N ASP A 174 -6.03 -16.33 -21.90
CA ASP A 174 -6.61 -16.91 -23.12
C ASP A 174 -7.32 -18.25 -22.85
N ASN A 175 -6.96 -18.96 -21.78
CA ASN A 175 -7.59 -20.20 -21.35
C ASN A 175 -8.82 -19.96 -20.45
N SER A 176 -9.30 -18.71 -20.36
CA SER A 176 -10.38 -18.29 -19.48
C SER A 176 -10.09 -18.53 -17.99
N VAL A 177 -8.80 -18.58 -17.63
CA VAL A 177 -8.37 -18.74 -16.24
C VAL A 177 -8.20 -17.37 -15.60
N LEU A 178 -8.84 -17.17 -14.45
CA LEU A 178 -8.67 -15.93 -13.69
C LEU A 178 -7.28 -15.89 -13.02
N ARG A 179 -6.47 -14.91 -13.40
CA ARG A 179 -5.21 -14.56 -12.76
C ARG A 179 -5.36 -13.30 -11.93
N VAL A 180 -4.74 -13.32 -10.76
CA VAL A 180 -4.71 -12.20 -9.81
C VAL A 180 -3.31 -11.60 -9.85
N VAL A 181 -3.21 -10.34 -10.23
CA VAL A 181 -1.94 -9.61 -10.30
C VAL A 181 -1.96 -8.52 -9.24
N GLN A 182 -1.04 -8.59 -8.28
CA GLN A 182 -0.83 -7.50 -7.33
C GLN A 182 -0.08 -6.36 -8.05
N LEU A 183 -0.68 -5.16 -8.08
CA LEU A 183 -0.15 -3.99 -8.79
C LEU A 183 0.75 -3.11 -7.90
N THR A 184 0.59 -3.19 -6.59
CA THR A 184 1.36 -2.42 -5.60
C THR A 184 2.39 -3.30 -4.92
N VAL A 185 3.50 -2.75 -4.45
CA VAL A 185 4.43 -3.46 -3.57
C VAL A 185 4.18 -3.03 -2.12
N ASP A 186 4.21 -4.00 -1.19
CA ASP A 186 4.03 -3.71 0.23
C ASP A 186 5.27 -2.96 0.76
N HIS A 187 5.08 -1.74 1.26
CA HIS A 187 6.15 -0.98 1.93
C HIS A 187 6.26 -1.43 3.40
N SER A 188 6.96 -2.54 3.62
CA SER A 188 7.13 -3.18 4.93
C SER A 188 8.57 -3.65 5.16
N LEU A 189 8.89 -4.07 6.38
CA LEU A 189 10.20 -4.63 6.74
C LEU A 189 10.46 -6.02 6.11
N ASN A 190 9.46 -6.63 5.48
CA ASN A 190 9.62 -7.87 4.70
C ASN A 190 10.02 -7.62 3.24
N ASN A 191 10.02 -6.36 2.81
CA ASN A 191 10.40 -5.97 1.46
C ASN A 191 11.91 -5.68 1.41
N GLU A 192 12.63 -6.45 0.59
CA GLU A 192 14.08 -6.35 0.45
C GLU A 192 14.54 -5.00 -0.11
N ASP A 193 13.76 -4.37 -0.99
CA ASP A 193 14.07 -3.03 -1.53
C ASP A 193 13.95 -1.95 -0.44
N GLU A 194 12.95 -2.07 0.44
CA GLU A 194 12.80 -1.16 1.58
C GLU A 194 13.86 -1.41 2.66
N LEU A 195 14.24 -2.67 2.91
CA LEU A 195 15.36 -2.98 3.79
C LEU A 195 16.68 -2.41 3.25
N LEU A 196 16.92 -2.52 1.95
CA LEU A 196 18.08 -1.92 1.30
C LEU A 196 18.07 -0.40 1.44
N ARG A 197 16.93 0.25 1.19
CA ARG A 197 16.76 1.70 1.40
C ARG A 197 17.09 2.11 2.83
N LEU A 198 16.56 1.40 3.82
CA LEU A 198 16.82 1.67 5.25
C LEU A 198 18.30 1.42 5.61
N SER A 199 18.93 0.41 5.01
CA SER A 199 20.36 0.12 5.16
C SER A 199 21.24 1.27 4.66
N GLN A 200 20.89 1.86 3.51
CA GLN A 200 21.60 3.02 2.95
C GLN A 200 21.51 4.26 3.85
N LEU A 201 20.51 4.33 4.72
CA LEU A 201 20.41 5.36 5.76
C LEU A 201 21.26 5.05 7.00
N GLY A 202 21.93 3.90 7.06
CA GLY A 202 22.74 3.48 8.21
C GLY A 202 21.98 2.68 9.27
N LEU A 203 20.78 2.17 8.95
CA LEU A 203 20.05 1.28 9.86
C LEU A 203 20.51 -0.18 9.72
N ASP A 204 20.50 -0.90 10.83
CA ASP A 204 20.93 -2.29 10.91
C ASP A 204 19.82 -3.23 10.41
N VAL A 205 20.01 -3.78 9.21
CA VAL A 205 19.07 -4.71 8.55
C VAL A 205 18.76 -5.94 9.40
N ASN A 206 19.74 -6.47 10.16
CA ASN A 206 19.52 -7.67 10.97
C ASN A 206 18.59 -7.40 12.15
N LYS A 207 18.68 -6.20 12.72
CA LYS A 207 17.72 -5.75 13.74
C LYS A 207 16.35 -5.49 13.15
N LEU A 208 16.30 -4.87 11.96
CA LEU A 208 15.04 -4.56 11.27
C LEU A 208 14.27 -5.81 10.84
N ARG A 209 14.95 -6.86 10.35
CA ARG A 209 14.29 -8.14 9.99
C ARG A 209 13.57 -8.82 11.16
N ASN A 210 14.07 -8.61 12.37
CA ASN A 210 13.46 -9.15 13.59
C ASN A 210 12.51 -8.15 14.26
N ALA A 211 12.40 -6.92 13.74
CA ALA A 211 11.53 -5.90 14.26
C ALA A 211 10.15 -6.00 13.63
N GLN A 212 9.11 -5.87 14.46
CA GLN A 212 7.74 -5.76 13.98
C GLN A 212 7.38 -4.30 13.61
N TYR A 213 8.07 -3.33 14.20
CA TYR A 213 7.74 -1.91 14.07
C TYR A 213 8.96 -1.08 13.69
N LEU A 214 8.76 -0.10 12.80
CA LEU A 214 9.68 0.98 12.50
C LEU A 214 9.18 2.24 13.22
N GLY A 215 9.74 2.53 14.39
CA GLY A 215 9.22 3.56 15.28
C GLY A 215 7.89 3.15 15.91
N ASN A 216 6.79 3.78 15.50
CA ASN A 216 5.43 3.54 16.02
C ASN A 216 4.46 2.92 15.00
N GLN A 217 4.95 2.37 13.88
CA GLN A 217 4.14 1.77 12.82
C GLN A 217 4.82 0.55 12.18
N THR A 218 4.08 -0.27 11.45
CA THR A 218 4.59 -1.48 10.77
C THR A 218 5.13 -1.20 9.37
N GLY A 219 4.56 -0.22 8.67
CA GLY A 219 4.98 0.17 7.33
C GLY A 219 6.24 1.04 7.32
N THR A 220 6.98 0.98 6.22
CA THR A 220 8.20 1.78 5.98
C THR A 220 7.92 3.10 5.25
N ARG A 221 6.68 3.29 4.78
CA ARG A 221 6.19 4.53 4.14
C ARG A 221 4.77 4.83 4.61
N CYS A 222 4.46 6.10 4.85
CA CYS A 222 3.11 6.58 5.20
C CYS A 222 2.97 8.07 4.86
N LEU A 223 1.74 8.56 4.75
CA LEU A 223 1.44 10.00 4.82
C LEU A 223 1.20 10.42 6.27
N GLY A 224 1.64 11.62 6.63
CA GLY A 224 1.59 12.13 8.01
C GLY A 224 2.55 11.39 8.97
N ASN A 225 2.17 11.23 10.24
CA ASN A 225 2.99 10.65 11.30
C ASN A 225 4.35 11.35 11.42
N TYR A 226 4.32 12.60 11.87
CA TYR A 226 5.51 13.44 12.05
C TYR A 226 6.55 12.81 13.00
N LEU A 227 6.11 11.96 13.94
CA LEU A 227 7.00 11.33 14.91
C LEU A 227 8.11 10.49 14.26
N VAL A 228 7.80 9.72 13.21
CA VAL A 228 8.77 8.86 12.50
C VAL A 228 9.43 9.55 11.30
N LYS A 229 9.04 10.80 11.04
CA LYS A 229 9.62 11.72 10.06
C LYS A 229 10.43 12.77 10.81
N GLY A 230 9.98 14.03 10.90
CA GLY A 230 10.74 15.11 11.53
C GLY A 230 11.26 14.87 12.96
N LEU A 231 10.69 13.92 13.72
CA LEU A 231 11.15 13.57 15.08
C LEU A 231 11.72 12.15 15.20
N TYR A 232 12.11 11.50 14.09
CA TYR A 232 12.59 10.12 14.09
C TYR A 232 13.76 9.87 15.06
N LYS A 233 14.59 10.88 15.32
CA LYS A 233 15.70 10.83 16.27
C LYS A 233 15.28 10.51 17.71
N ALA A 234 14.01 10.73 18.06
CA ALA A 234 13.46 10.37 19.37
C ALA A 234 13.27 8.85 19.56
N PHE A 235 13.28 8.07 18.48
CA PHE A 235 13.15 6.61 18.53
C PHE A 235 14.53 5.93 18.48
N PRO A 236 14.98 5.26 19.55
CA PRO A 236 16.31 4.64 19.58
C PRO A 236 16.58 3.62 18.46
N SER A 237 15.53 2.94 17.98
CA SER A 237 15.63 1.93 16.92
C SER A 237 15.92 2.51 15.53
N ILE A 238 15.56 3.77 15.28
CA ILE A 238 15.69 4.43 13.98
C ILE A 238 16.48 5.75 14.03
N SER A 239 16.88 6.21 15.22
CA SER A 239 17.71 7.40 15.40
C SER A 239 19.08 7.36 14.70
N PRO A 240 19.72 6.19 14.44
CA PRO A 240 20.97 6.15 13.68
C PRO A 240 20.82 6.55 12.21
N ALA A 241 19.59 6.59 11.67
CA ALA A 241 19.37 6.92 10.26
C ALA A 241 19.93 8.31 9.90
N SER A 242 20.56 8.46 8.74
CA SER A 242 21.13 9.73 8.27
C SER A 242 20.07 10.76 7.86
N SER A 243 18.89 10.29 7.44
CA SER A 243 17.72 11.11 7.09
C SER A 243 16.43 10.40 7.53
N GLU A 244 15.26 10.97 7.21
CA GLU A 244 13.96 10.39 7.57
C GLU A 244 13.83 8.94 7.06
N PRO A 245 13.66 7.95 7.95
CA PRO A 245 13.58 6.55 7.57
C PRO A 245 12.22 6.17 6.97
N VAL A 246 11.15 6.83 7.44
CA VAL A 246 9.81 6.71 6.87
C VAL A 246 9.60 7.84 5.87
N VAL A 247 9.16 7.52 4.66
CA VAL A 247 8.95 8.51 3.60
C VAL A 247 7.51 8.53 3.09
N ALA A 248 7.11 9.66 2.51
CA ALA A 248 5.79 9.90 1.92
C ALA A 248 5.76 9.67 0.39
N SER A 249 6.88 9.28 -0.22
CA SER A 249 7.00 9.16 -1.68
C SER A 249 6.20 7.96 -2.21
N PRO A 250 5.23 8.18 -3.13
CA PRO A 250 4.43 7.11 -3.69
C PRO A 250 5.22 6.27 -4.69
N GLU A 251 4.93 4.97 -4.70
CA GLU A 251 5.22 4.12 -5.86
C GLU A 251 4.03 4.19 -6.82
N ILE A 252 4.29 4.52 -8.08
CA ILE A 252 3.26 4.68 -9.10
C ILE A 252 3.44 3.60 -10.17
N HIS A 253 2.40 2.81 -10.39
CA HIS A 253 2.35 1.73 -11.37
C HIS A 253 1.32 2.04 -12.47
N GLY A 254 1.66 1.67 -13.71
CA GLY A 254 0.87 1.95 -14.91
C GLY A 254 1.56 2.94 -15.87
N PRO A 255 0.94 3.27 -17.01
CA PRO A 255 -0.43 2.92 -17.41
C PRO A 255 -0.63 1.43 -17.67
N ILE A 256 -1.75 0.88 -17.19
CA ILE A 256 -2.22 -0.46 -17.57
C ILE A 256 -3.43 -0.28 -18.49
N VAL A 257 -3.35 -0.81 -19.71
CA VAL A 257 -4.50 -0.82 -20.62
C VAL A 257 -5.57 -1.77 -20.09
N LEU A 258 -6.78 -1.26 -19.93
CA LEU A 258 -7.98 -2.01 -19.54
C LEU A 258 -8.67 -2.52 -20.81
N ASP A 259 -8.40 -3.78 -21.11
CA ASP A 259 -8.99 -4.54 -22.21
C ASP A 259 -10.14 -5.44 -21.73
N ASP A 260 -10.69 -6.22 -22.67
CA ASP A 260 -11.77 -7.18 -22.39
C ASP A 260 -11.32 -8.36 -21.53
N SER A 261 -10.03 -8.51 -21.20
CA SER A 261 -9.53 -9.53 -20.27
C SER A 261 -9.66 -9.10 -18.81
N CYS A 262 -9.65 -7.78 -18.56
CA CYS A 262 -9.74 -7.20 -17.23
C CYS A 262 -11.15 -7.41 -16.65
N ARG A 263 -11.26 -8.12 -15.52
CA ARG A 263 -12.55 -8.45 -14.91
C ARG A 263 -12.91 -7.44 -13.84
N PHE A 264 -12.07 -7.28 -12.82
CA PHE A 264 -12.30 -6.34 -11.73
C PHE A 264 -10.99 -5.96 -11.03
N LEU A 265 -10.99 -4.78 -10.42
CA LEU A 265 -9.94 -4.24 -9.57
C LEU A 265 -10.37 -4.33 -8.11
N ILE A 266 -9.44 -4.70 -7.23
CA ILE A 266 -9.60 -4.72 -5.78
C ILE A 266 -8.64 -3.68 -5.18
N LEU A 267 -9.14 -2.80 -4.32
CA LEU A 267 -8.32 -2.05 -3.36
C LEU A 267 -8.65 -2.56 -1.96
N VAL A 268 -7.63 -2.89 -1.18
CA VAL A 268 -7.81 -3.57 0.11
C VAL A 268 -6.81 -3.09 1.17
N SER A 269 -7.30 -2.86 2.39
CA SER A 269 -6.47 -2.48 3.53
C SER A 269 -5.69 -3.67 4.11
N ALA A 270 -4.62 -3.38 4.85
CA ALA A 270 -3.80 -4.41 5.50
C ALA A 270 -4.58 -5.22 6.54
N GLY A 271 -5.51 -4.57 7.24
CA GLY A 271 -6.43 -5.27 8.14
C GLY A 271 -7.19 -6.44 7.49
N VAL A 272 -7.51 -6.40 6.19
CA VAL A 272 -8.24 -7.50 5.54
C VAL A 272 -7.31 -8.68 5.23
N TYR A 273 -6.25 -8.44 4.46
CA TYR A 273 -5.43 -9.53 3.96
C TYR A 273 -4.56 -10.15 5.06
N LYS A 274 -4.17 -9.37 6.10
CA LYS A 274 -3.45 -9.91 7.27
C LYS A 274 -4.31 -10.89 8.06
N ARG A 275 -5.63 -10.65 8.19
CA ARG A 275 -6.55 -11.62 8.81
C ARG A 275 -6.61 -12.94 8.04
N ILE A 276 -6.66 -12.88 6.71
CA ILE A 276 -6.61 -14.08 5.86
C ILE A 276 -5.28 -14.82 6.06
N GLN A 277 -4.16 -14.08 6.14
CA GLN A 277 -2.84 -14.67 6.40
C GLN A 277 -2.78 -15.37 7.75
N GLU A 278 -3.31 -14.74 8.79
CA GLU A 278 -3.35 -15.28 10.15
C GLU A 278 -4.27 -16.51 10.24
N SER A 279 -5.46 -16.46 9.64
CA SER A 279 -6.43 -17.56 9.75
C SER A 279 -6.09 -18.77 8.86
N ARG A 280 -5.54 -18.54 7.66
CA ARG A 280 -5.29 -19.58 6.63
C ARG A 280 -3.81 -19.94 6.44
N GLY A 281 -2.87 -19.22 7.05
CA GLY A 281 -1.45 -19.60 7.13
C GLY A 281 -0.62 -19.52 5.83
N SER A 282 -1.09 -18.83 4.78
CA SER A 282 -0.35 -18.71 3.51
C SER A 282 -0.34 -17.29 2.95
N SER A 283 0.79 -16.58 3.14
CA SER A 283 1.01 -15.22 2.62
C SER A 283 0.99 -15.15 1.09
N GLU A 284 1.61 -16.13 0.42
CA GLU A 284 1.68 -16.19 -1.04
C GLU A 284 0.32 -16.41 -1.71
N GLN A 285 -0.57 -17.18 -1.06
CA GLN A 285 -1.89 -17.50 -1.60
C GLN A 285 -2.98 -16.50 -1.17
N THR A 286 -2.68 -15.56 -0.28
CA THR A 286 -3.67 -14.64 0.30
C THR A 286 -4.46 -13.87 -0.76
N ASN A 287 -3.77 -13.27 -1.73
CA ASN A 287 -4.43 -12.48 -2.80
C ASN A 287 -5.34 -13.36 -3.66
N LYS A 288 -4.91 -14.60 -3.92
CA LYS A 288 -5.68 -15.59 -4.67
C LYS A 288 -6.92 -16.02 -3.89
N GLN A 289 -6.78 -16.30 -2.59
CA GLN A 289 -7.89 -16.67 -1.71
C GLN A 289 -8.93 -15.55 -1.62
N LEU A 290 -8.49 -14.29 -1.47
CA LEU A 290 -9.39 -13.13 -1.48
C LEU A 290 -10.15 -13.02 -2.80
N ALA A 291 -9.45 -13.14 -3.94
CA ALA A 291 -10.10 -13.09 -5.25
C ALA A 291 -11.08 -14.26 -5.48
N GLN A 292 -10.78 -15.45 -4.96
CA GLN A 292 -11.68 -16.61 -4.99
C GLN A 292 -12.98 -16.31 -4.25
N MET A 293 -12.89 -15.82 -3.01
CA MET A 293 -14.06 -15.43 -2.21
C MET A 293 -14.92 -14.41 -2.95
N ILE A 294 -14.30 -13.37 -3.53
CA ILE A 294 -15.02 -12.35 -4.30
C ILE A 294 -15.75 -12.96 -5.51
N VAL A 295 -15.11 -13.85 -6.26
CA VAL A 295 -15.72 -14.52 -7.42
C VAL A 295 -16.90 -15.41 -7.02
N GLU A 296 -16.78 -16.12 -5.90
CA GLU A 296 -17.89 -16.93 -5.37
C GLU A 296 -19.07 -16.05 -4.97
N HIS A 297 -18.82 -14.92 -4.31
CA HIS A 297 -19.86 -13.96 -3.96
C HIS A 297 -20.47 -13.26 -5.18
N PHE A 298 -19.70 -12.95 -6.23
CA PHE A 298 -20.27 -12.45 -7.49
C PHE A 298 -21.23 -13.43 -8.17
N ARG A 299 -21.09 -14.73 -7.93
CA ARG A 299 -21.99 -15.75 -8.49
C ARG A 299 -23.24 -15.96 -7.64
N LYS A 300 -23.14 -15.78 -6.32
CA LYS A 300 -24.22 -16.01 -5.36
C LYS A 300 -25.11 -14.78 -5.14
N GLN A 301 -24.50 -13.60 -5.12
CA GLN A 301 -25.19 -12.35 -4.77
C GLN A 301 -25.98 -11.78 -5.95
N THR A 302 -27.21 -11.36 -5.68
CA THR A 302 -28.04 -10.61 -6.63
C THR A 302 -27.75 -9.12 -6.58
N ASP A 303 -27.42 -8.59 -5.39
CA ASP A 303 -26.99 -7.21 -5.20
C ASP A 303 -25.46 -7.10 -5.23
N PHE A 304 -24.95 -6.47 -6.28
CA PHE A 304 -23.53 -6.19 -6.45
C PHE A 304 -22.95 -5.33 -5.31
N LYS A 305 -23.75 -4.44 -4.71
CA LYS A 305 -23.29 -3.55 -3.64
C LYS A 305 -22.99 -4.32 -2.35
N ALA A 306 -23.74 -5.37 -2.05
CA ALA A 306 -23.58 -6.21 -0.86
C ALA A 306 -22.37 -7.16 -0.93
N VAL A 307 -21.71 -7.30 -2.08
CA VAL A 307 -20.59 -8.24 -2.27
C VAL A 307 -19.43 -7.93 -1.34
N SER A 308 -19.01 -6.66 -1.26
CA SER A 308 -17.87 -6.27 -0.40
C SER A 308 -18.17 -6.51 1.08
N GLU A 309 -19.39 -6.20 1.53
CA GLU A 309 -19.82 -6.39 2.92
C GLU A 309 -19.84 -7.88 3.29
N THR A 310 -20.42 -8.71 2.42
CA THR A 310 -20.51 -10.16 2.68
C THR A 310 -19.14 -10.83 2.69
N VAL A 311 -18.24 -10.45 1.78
CA VAL A 311 -16.87 -10.97 1.74
C VAL A 311 -16.12 -10.59 3.03
N LEU A 312 -16.23 -9.34 3.48
CA LEU A 312 -15.58 -8.91 4.72
C LEU A 312 -16.14 -9.61 5.96
N HIS A 313 -17.46 -9.82 6.01
CA HIS A 313 -18.10 -10.57 7.09
C HIS A 313 -17.56 -12.00 7.19
N GLU A 314 -17.46 -12.71 6.05
CA GLU A 314 -16.94 -14.09 6.01
C GLU A 314 -15.47 -14.14 6.48
N ILE A 315 -14.63 -13.19 6.05
CA ILE A 315 -13.22 -13.10 6.49
C ILE A 315 -13.14 -12.85 8.01
N GLU A 316 -13.97 -11.94 8.54
CA GLU A 316 -13.99 -11.61 9.96
C GLU A 316 -14.46 -12.80 10.81
N GLU A 317 -15.51 -13.51 10.40
CA GLU A 317 -15.99 -14.71 11.09
C GLU A 317 -14.94 -15.83 11.13
N GLU A 318 -14.27 -16.09 10.00
CA GLU A 318 -13.21 -17.10 9.93
C GLU A 318 -12.02 -16.71 10.83
N PHE A 319 -11.64 -15.44 10.83
CA PHE A 319 -10.57 -14.91 11.68
C PHE A 319 -10.92 -15.03 13.17
N ILE A 320 -12.13 -14.61 13.58
CA ILE A 320 -12.58 -14.75 14.97
C ILE A 320 -12.62 -16.22 15.38
N SER A 321 -13.11 -17.11 14.50
CA SER A 321 -13.11 -18.55 14.75
C SER A 321 -11.70 -19.09 14.98
N HIS A 322 -10.73 -18.65 14.16
CA HIS A 322 -9.32 -18.99 14.33
C HIS A 322 -8.77 -18.48 15.67
N CYS A 323 -9.07 -17.23 16.05
CA CYS A 323 -8.63 -16.67 17.32
C CYS A 323 -9.18 -17.45 18.52
N VAL A 324 -10.48 -17.76 18.52
CA VAL A 324 -11.12 -18.54 19.59
C VAL A 324 -10.52 -19.94 19.70
N LYS A 325 -10.31 -20.63 18.57
CA LYS A 325 -9.70 -21.98 18.56
C LYS A 325 -8.28 -22.00 19.10
N ASN A 326 -7.51 -20.93 18.89
CA ASN A 326 -6.11 -20.84 19.28
C ASN A 326 -5.88 -20.01 20.57
N ASN A 327 -6.94 -19.61 21.28
CA ASN A 327 -6.86 -18.74 22.46
C ASN A 327 -6.11 -17.42 22.22
N LEU A 328 -6.23 -16.87 21.00
CA LEU A 328 -5.64 -15.59 20.63
C LEU A 328 -6.62 -14.46 20.89
N THR A 329 -6.09 -13.30 21.31
CA THR A 329 -6.89 -12.08 21.46
C THR A 329 -6.69 -11.21 20.22
N PRO A 330 -7.71 -11.03 19.37
CA PRO A 330 -7.59 -10.21 18.17
C PRO A 330 -7.35 -8.74 18.54
N LYS A 331 -6.67 -8.00 17.66
CA LYS A 331 -6.47 -6.57 17.86
C LYS A 331 -7.79 -5.82 17.64
N SER A 332 -8.26 -5.14 18.69
CA SER A 332 -9.44 -4.28 18.61
C SER A 332 -9.22 -3.08 17.68
N ASN A 333 -10.32 -2.55 17.12
CA ASN A 333 -10.34 -1.36 16.28
C ASN A 333 -9.37 -1.43 15.09
N THR A 334 -9.19 -2.62 14.51
CA THR A 334 -8.44 -2.77 13.28
C THR A 334 -9.31 -2.31 12.11
N HIS A 335 -8.79 -1.41 11.28
CA HIS A 335 -9.48 -0.88 10.11
C HIS A 335 -9.54 -1.92 8.98
N VAL A 336 -10.73 -2.12 8.42
CA VAL A 336 -11.00 -3.12 7.40
C VAL A 336 -11.74 -2.44 6.26
N THR A 337 -11.13 -2.40 5.07
CA THR A 337 -11.74 -1.84 3.87
C THR A 337 -11.51 -2.74 2.68
N LEU A 338 -12.57 -3.02 1.94
CA LEU A 338 -12.55 -3.70 0.67
C LEU A 338 -13.37 -2.89 -0.33
N LEU A 339 -12.71 -2.43 -1.39
CA LEU A 339 -13.32 -1.73 -2.52
C LEU A 339 -13.11 -2.56 -3.78
N ILE A 340 -14.19 -2.83 -4.50
CA ILE A 340 -14.17 -3.62 -5.72
C ILE A 340 -14.78 -2.83 -6.87
N ARG A 341 -13.99 -2.60 -7.92
CA ARG A 341 -14.41 -1.96 -9.17
C ARG A 341 -14.57 -3.01 -10.26
N ASN A 342 -15.80 -3.25 -10.72
CA ASN A 342 -16.11 -4.28 -11.73
C ASN A 342 -16.01 -3.74 -13.17
N PHE A 343 -15.03 -4.19 -13.95
CA PHE A 343 -14.91 -3.83 -15.37
C PHE A 343 -15.83 -4.68 -16.24
N ASN A 344 -15.55 -5.98 -16.36
CA ASN A 344 -16.18 -6.90 -17.30
C ASN A 344 -16.56 -8.24 -16.66
N PHE A 345 -16.73 -8.31 -15.33
CA PHE A 345 -17.21 -9.52 -14.68
C PHE A 345 -18.73 -9.62 -14.80
N ILE A 346 -19.20 -10.65 -15.51
CA ILE A 346 -20.63 -10.96 -15.67
C ILE A 346 -21.06 -11.81 -14.47
N ALA A 347 -21.90 -11.26 -13.60
CA ALA A 347 -22.56 -12.01 -12.53
C ALA A 347 -23.62 -12.96 -13.12
N ALA A 348 -23.88 -14.09 -12.45
CA ALA A 348 -24.77 -15.15 -12.94
C ALA A 348 -26.22 -14.68 -13.20
N ALA A 349 -26.66 -13.60 -12.53
CA ALA A 349 -28.00 -13.03 -12.69
C ALA A 349 -28.21 -12.20 -13.98
N GLY A 350 -27.15 -11.93 -14.75
CA GLY A 350 -27.21 -11.12 -15.99
C GLY A 350 -27.07 -11.91 -17.29
N ALA A 351 -27.07 -13.25 -17.25
CA ALA A 351 -27.02 -14.07 -18.45
C ALA A 351 -28.40 -14.08 -19.12
N GLU A 352 -28.56 -13.30 -20.20
CA GLU A 352 -29.68 -13.48 -21.14
C GLU A 352 -29.77 -14.94 -21.59
N PRO A 353 -30.99 -15.50 -21.80
CA PRO A 353 -31.18 -16.89 -22.23
C PRO A 353 -30.82 -17.04 -23.72
N GLY A 354 -29.53 -16.99 -24.03
CA GLY A 354 -28.95 -17.32 -25.33
C GLY A 354 -28.24 -18.68 -25.30
N PRO A 355 -27.93 -19.28 -26.46
CA PRO A 355 -27.27 -20.58 -26.53
C PRO A 355 -25.92 -20.55 -25.79
N PRO A 356 -25.48 -21.67 -25.19
CA PRO A 356 -24.42 -21.69 -24.19
C PRO A 356 -23.09 -21.28 -24.81
N ARG A 357 -22.73 -20.00 -24.68
CA ARG A 357 -21.33 -19.58 -24.80
C ARG A 357 -20.64 -19.98 -23.51
N SER A 358 -19.59 -20.79 -23.62
CA SER A 358 -18.77 -21.26 -22.51
C SER A 358 -18.06 -20.11 -21.80
N ALA A 359 -18.76 -19.31 -21.00
CA ALA A 359 -18.19 -18.28 -20.14
C ALA A 359 -17.95 -18.82 -18.72
N SER A 360 -17.58 -20.11 -18.60
CA SER A 360 -17.16 -20.66 -17.32
C SER A 360 -15.75 -20.20 -17.01
N VAL A 361 -15.61 -19.10 -16.26
CA VAL A 361 -14.33 -18.70 -15.67
C VAL A 361 -13.88 -19.86 -14.76
N ARG A 362 -12.93 -20.65 -15.24
CA ARG A 362 -12.30 -21.73 -14.47
C ARG A 362 -11.20 -21.11 -13.63
N PHE A 363 -11.20 -21.38 -12.33
CA PHE A 363 -10.15 -20.92 -11.44
C PHE A 363 -9.01 -21.95 -11.48
N ASN A 364 -7.86 -21.61 -12.05
CA ASN A 364 -6.68 -22.48 -12.08
C ASN A 364 -5.50 -21.76 -11.42
N PRO A 365 -4.70 -22.43 -10.58
CA PRO A 365 -3.82 -21.77 -9.63
C PRO A 365 -2.45 -21.48 -10.26
N VAL A 366 -2.26 -20.31 -10.86
CA VAL A 366 -0.91 -19.84 -11.22
C VAL A 366 -0.70 -18.45 -10.63
N VAL A 367 0.17 -18.37 -9.62
CA VAL A 367 0.70 -17.12 -9.09
C VAL A 367 1.90 -16.75 -9.94
N GLN A 368 1.88 -15.59 -10.58
CA GLN A 368 3.09 -14.99 -11.15
C GLN A 368 3.53 -13.87 -10.20
N SER A 369 4.45 -14.19 -9.29
CA SER A 369 5.33 -13.18 -8.71
C SER A 369 6.34 -12.81 -9.79
N LYS A 370 6.36 -11.55 -10.23
CA LYS A 370 7.43 -11.08 -11.10
C LYS A 370 8.72 -11.03 -10.26
N SER A 371 9.53 -12.09 -10.34
CA SER A 371 10.95 -12.00 -10.00
C SER A 371 11.66 -11.24 -11.11
N SER A 372 12.44 -10.24 -10.72
CA SER A 372 13.20 -9.33 -11.59
C SER A 372 14.44 -10.01 -12.18
N THR A 373 14.25 -11.05 -12.99
CA THR A 373 15.31 -11.61 -13.83
C THR A 373 14.73 -12.11 -15.14
N LEU A 374 14.52 -11.20 -16.08
CA LEU A 374 14.63 -11.50 -17.51
C LEU A 374 15.58 -10.47 -18.10
N LEU A 375 16.82 -10.93 -18.27
CA LEU A 375 17.74 -10.35 -19.23
C LEU A 375 17.31 -10.83 -20.62
N ASP A 376 17.46 -9.91 -21.55
CA ASP A 376 17.50 -10.02 -23.00
C ASP A 376 16.34 -9.46 -23.83
N GLU A 377 16.79 -8.61 -24.75
CA GLU A 377 16.19 -8.07 -25.96
C GLU A 377 15.16 -6.96 -25.81
N MET A 378 15.64 -5.74 -25.57
CA MET A 378 15.09 -4.59 -26.27
C MET A 378 16.13 -3.49 -26.48
N GLU A 379 16.24 -3.08 -27.74
CA GLU A 379 17.20 -2.12 -28.28
C GLU A 379 17.16 -0.76 -27.57
N SER A 380 18.35 -0.17 -27.52
CA SER A 380 18.67 1.10 -26.88
C SER A 380 17.99 2.32 -27.51
N SER A 381 17.23 3.07 -26.72
CA SER A 381 17.18 4.53 -26.83
C SER A 381 16.71 5.14 -25.51
N SER A 382 17.65 5.58 -24.68
CA SER A 382 17.39 6.33 -23.45
C SER A 382 17.38 7.84 -23.75
N PRO A 383 16.39 8.62 -23.27
CA PRO A 383 16.56 10.05 -23.05
C PRO A 383 17.19 10.27 -21.66
N GLU A 384 18.22 11.11 -21.61
CA GLU A 384 18.93 11.52 -20.40
C GLU A 384 18.00 12.24 -19.40
N SER A 385 18.05 11.83 -18.12
CA SER A 385 17.57 12.61 -16.99
C SER A 385 18.77 13.20 -16.21
N PRO A 386 18.67 14.41 -15.66
CA PRO A 386 19.82 15.13 -15.13
C PRO A 386 19.97 14.90 -13.63
N VAL A 387 21.10 14.34 -13.18
CA VAL A 387 21.50 14.36 -11.77
C VAL A 387 23.00 14.65 -11.65
N ASP A 388 23.28 15.78 -10.98
CA ASP A 388 24.48 16.18 -10.26
C ASP A 388 25.86 15.77 -10.78
N THR A 389 26.44 16.69 -11.56
CA THR A 389 27.89 16.82 -11.76
C THR A 389 28.61 17.07 -10.43
N CYS A 390 29.20 16.03 -9.86
CA CYS A 390 30.42 16.16 -9.06
C CYS A 390 31.59 16.47 -10.04
N PRO A 391 32.28 17.61 -9.95
CA PRO A 391 33.35 17.94 -10.88
C PRO A 391 34.61 17.13 -10.53
N GLY A 392 35.04 16.22 -11.42
CA GLY A 392 36.41 15.69 -11.33
C GLY A 392 36.66 14.22 -11.69
N ARG A 393 35.72 13.45 -12.25
CA ARG A 393 36.03 12.11 -12.77
C ARG A 393 35.77 12.02 -14.26
N GLN A 394 36.85 11.97 -15.04
CA GLN A 394 36.81 11.53 -16.44
C GLN A 394 36.26 10.11 -16.50
N TYR A 395 35.17 9.93 -17.24
CA TYR A 395 34.54 8.64 -17.47
C TYR A 395 35.30 7.93 -18.59
N ASP A 396 36.13 6.94 -18.24
CA ASP A 396 36.84 6.13 -19.21
C ASP A 396 35.96 4.97 -19.69
N LYS A 397 35.51 5.06 -20.95
CA LYS A 397 34.54 4.15 -21.58
C LYS A 397 35.07 2.71 -21.71
N HIS A 398 36.36 2.47 -21.45
CA HIS A 398 36.99 1.16 -21.54
C HIS A 398 37.29 0.49 -20.18
N VAL A 399 36.97 1.14 -19.06
CA VAL A 399 37.16 0.53 -17.74
C VAL A 399 36.01 -0.45 -17.46
N ARG A 400 36.32 -1.75 -17.42
CA ARG A 400 35.40 -2.78 -16.92
C ARG A 400 35.02 -2.44 -15.49
N ILE A 401 33.72 -2.26 -15.25
CA ILE A 401 33.16 -2.10 -13.90
C ILE A 401 33.49 -3.38 -13.13
N LYS A 402 34.16 -3.25 -11.97
CA LYS A 402 34.39 -4.40 -11.09
C LYS A 402 33.02 -4.92 -10.63
N GLY A 403 32.79 -6.22 -10.80
CA GLY A 403 31.60 -6.88 -10.28
C GLY A 403 31.45 -6.60 -8.79
N TYR A 404 30.24 -6.20 -8.37
CA TYR A 404 29.91 -5.89 -6.98
C TYR A 404 29.93 -7.14 -6.07
N VAL A 405 29.92 -8.33 -6.68
CA VAL A 405 29.90 -9.61 -6.00
C VAL A 405 31.13 -10.42 -6.40
N ASP A 406 31.90 -10.87 -5.41
CA ASP A 406 33.04 -11.76 -5.60
C ASP A 406 32.57 -13.23 -5.61
N PHE A 407 32.66 -13.87 -6.77
CA PHE A 407 32.30 -15.28 -6.97
C PHE A 407 33.48 -16.24 -6.81
N ALA A 408 34.67 -15.78 -6.39
CA ALA A 408 35.85 -16.63 -6.26
C ALA A 408 35.59 -17.87 -5.38
N CYS A 409 34.89 -17.69 -4.25
CA CYS A 409 34.52 -18.77 -3.35
C CYS A 409 33.59 -19.82 -4.02
N TYR A 410 32.67 -19.37 -4.88
CA TYR A 410 31.82 -20.27 -5.64
C TYR A 410 32.66 -21.12 -6.62
N TYR A 411 33.55 -20.49 -7.38
CA TYR A 411 34.39 -21.19 -8.35
C TYR A 411 35.37 -22.18 -7.69
N GLU A 412 35.97 -21.81 -6.55
CA GLU A 412 36.81 -22.74 -5.78
C GLU A 412 36.05 -23.99 -5.31
N ASN A 413 34.79 -23.81 -4.87
CA ASN A 413 33.96 -24.92 -4.42
C ASN A 413 33.52 -25.81 -5.58
N VAL A 414 33.22 -25.22 -6.75
CA VAL A 414 32.94 -25.98 -7.98
C VAL A 414 34.16 -26.79 -8.41
N GLU A 415 35.36 -26.21 -8.41
CA GLU A 415 36.59 -26.95 -8.74
C GLU A 415 36.91 -28.05 -7.73
N ARG A 416 36.65 -27.82 -6.44
CA ARG A 416 36.80 -28.84 -5.40
C ARG A 416 35.82 -29.99 -5.61
N ALA A 417 34.55 -29.70 -5.92
CA ALA A 417 33.54 -30.71 -6.22
C ALA A 417 33.83 -31.47 -7.53
N ARG A 418 34.37 -30.78 -8.55
CA ARG A 418 34.81 -31.39 -9.82
C ARG A 418 35.96 -32.36 -9.60
N ARG A 419 36.95 -32.01 -8.77
CA ARG A 419 38.04 -32.92 -8.36
C ARG A 419 37.56 -34.08 -7.49
N GLY A 420 36.55 -33.86 -6.66
CA GLY A 420 35.96 -34.85 -5.77
C GLY A 420 34.94 -35.79 -6.42
N GLY A 421 34.57 -35.57 -7.69
CA GLY A 421 33.55 -36.37 -8.38
C GLY A 421 32.13 -36.20 -7.81
N THR A 422 31.86 -35.13 -7.07
CA THR A 422 30.57 -34.85 -6.41
C THR A 422 29.82 -33.69 -7.08
N LEU A 423 30.27 -33.26 -8.26
CA LEU A 423 29.61 -32.18 -8.99
C LEU A 423 28.35 -32.73 -9.69
N PRO A 424 27.16 -32.14 -9.48
CA PRO A 424 25.94 -32.58 -10.16
C PRO A 424 26.03 -32.44 -11.68
N ASP A 425 25.48 -33.40 -12.41
CA ASP A 425 25.58 -33.52 -13.88
C ASP A 425 24.99 -32.33 -14.66
N PHE A 426 24.19 -31.48 -14.03
CA PHE A 426 23.60 -30.29 -14.64
C PHE A 426 24.51 -29.04 -14.59
N ILE A 427 25.68 -29.13 -13.95
CA ILE A 427 26.68 -28.05 -13.89
C ILE A 427 27.86 -28.44 -14.79
N GLN A 428 27.99 -27.78 -15.96
CA GLN A 428 29.12 -28.00 -16.89
C GLN A 428 30.41 -27.32 -16.41
#